data_AF-A0A2U2P956-F1
#
_entry.id   AF-A0A2U2P956-F1
#
_cell.length_a   1.000
_cell.length_b   1.000
_cell.length_c   1.000
_cell.angle_alpha   90.00
_cell.angle_beta   90.00
_cell.angle_gamma   90.00
#
_symmetry.space_group_name_H-M   'P 1'
#
loop_
_entity.id
_entity.type
_entity.pdbx_description
1 polymer ?
#
loop_
_entity_poly.entity_id
_entity_poly.type
_entity_poly.pdbx_seq_one_letter_code
_entity_poly.pdbx_strand_id
1 'polypeptide(L)'
;RAHEIKVETANWPDYVFTPQFQRRPLAELERFVLENNHLPEIPSAREVNDNGISLGEMNAKLLKKIEELTLYLIDQNKTIQEQGRRLDILTKKMNKMKGKE
;
A
#
# COMPACT_ATOMS: atom_id res chain seq x y z
N ARG A 1 -19.66 16.72 23.27
CA ARG A 1 -18.87 15.60 22.69
C ARG A 1 -19.82 14.74 21.87
N ALA A 2 -19.40 14.22 20.73
CA ALA A 2 -20.20 13.27 19.93
C ALA A 2 -19.82 11.82 20.31
N HIS A 3 -20.80 10.91 20.31
CA HIS A 3 -20.60 9.47 20.58
C HIS A 3 -20.41 8.66 19.29
N GLU A 4 -21.02 9.08 18.19
CA GLU A 4 -20.96 8.45 16.87
C GLU A 4 -21.09 9.54 15.81
N ILE A 5 -20.39 9.37 14.68
CA ILE A 5 -20.58 10.20 13.48
C ILE A 5 -20.85 9.25 12.32
N LYS A 6 -22.03 9.37 11.72
CA LYS A 6 -22.39 8.66 10.49
C LYS A 6 -22.15 9.59 9.32
N VAL A 7 -21.40 9.11 8.34
CA VAL A 7 -21.09 9.83 7.12
C VAL A 7 -21.67 9.05 5.95
N GLU A 8 -22.66 9.63 5.29
CA GLU A 8 -23.22 9.09 4.05
C GLU A 8 -22.39 9.62 2.89
N THR A 9 -21.64 8.73 2.22
CA THR A 9 -20.90 9.07 1.00
C THR A 9 -21.34 8.11 -0.10
N ALA A 10 -21.51 8.62 -1.31
CA ALA A 10 -21.97 7.80 -2.44
C ALA A 10 -20.88 6.84 -2.97
N ASN A 11 -19.60 7.14 -2.73
CA ASN A 11 -18.50 6.57 -3.50
C ASN A 11 -17.38 6.01 -2.60
N TRP A 12 -17.68 4.94 -1.88
CA TRP A 12 -16.63 4.16 -1.21
C TRP A 12 -15.76 3.42 -2.23
N PRO A 13 -14.46 3.26 -1.98
CA PRO A 13 -13.51 2.69 -2.93
C PRO A 13 -13.59 1.15 -3.06
N ASP A 14 -14.78 0.58 -3.29
CA ASP A 14 -15.01 -0.88 -3.41
C ASP A 14 -14.50 -1.49 -4.74
N TYR A 15 -13.43 -0.95 -5.29
CA TYR A 15 -12.85 -1.36 -6.56
C TYR A 15 -11.36 -1.69 -6.47
N VAL A 16 -10.69 -1.36 -5.36
CA VAL A 16 -9.23 -1.53 -5.22
C VAL A 16 -8.80 -3.00 -5.35
N PHE A 17 -9.62 -3.94 -4.87
CA PHE A 17 -9.33 -5.36 -4.96
C PHE A 17 -9.81 -6.03 -6.25
N THR A 18 -10.37 -5.27 -7.19
CA THR A 18 -10.82 -5.83 -8.47
C THR A 18 -9.63 -6.11 -9.39
N PRO A 19 -9.72 -7.11 -10.30
CA PRO A 19 -8.64 -7.41 -11.25
C PRO A 19 -8.28 -6.25 -12.19
N GLN A 20 -9.19 -5.31 -12.39
CA GLN A 20 -9.00 -4.16 -13.27
C GLN A 20 -8.25 -3.02 -12.58
N PHE A 21 -8.15 -3.04 -11.24
CA PHE A 21 -7.47 -1.98 -10.50
C PHE A 21 -5.97 -2.02 -10.73
N GLN A 22 -5.48 -0.99 -11.42
CA GLN A 22 -4.05 -0.79 -11.65
C GLN A 22 -3.48 0.07 -10.52
N ARG A 23 -2.93 -0.57 -9.50
CA ARG A 23 -2.16 0.12 -8.47
C ARG A 23 -0.87 0.70 -9.05
N ARG A 24 -0.41 1.82 -8.50
CA ARG A 24 0.84 2.46 -8.89
C ARG A 24 2.05 1.54 -8.60
N PRO A 25 3.08 1.47 -9.45
CA PRO A 25 4.34 0.83 -9.10
C PRO A 25 5.01 1.51 -7.90
N LEU A 26 5.63 0.73 -6.99
CA LEU A 26 6.27 1.29 -5.78
C LEU A 26 7.35 2.33 -6.08
N ALA A 27 8.12 2.16 -7.17
CA ALA A 27 9.14 3.13 -7.59
C ALA A 27 8.53 4.49 -8.01
N GLU A 28 7.36 4.48 -8.67
CA GLU A 28 6.66 5.71 -9.03
C GLU A 28 5.99 6.36 -7.80
N LEU A 29 5.51 5.54 -6.87
CA LEU A 29 4.97 6.02 -5.59
C LEU A 29 6.07 6.69 -4.76
N GLU A 30 7.24 6.07 -4.65
CA GLU A 30 8.42 6.62 -3.97
C GLU A 30 8.81 7.98 -4.55
N ARG A 31 8.97 8.07 -5.88
CA ARG A 31 9.27 9.34 -6.55
C ARG A 31 8.24 10.42 -6.20
N PHE A 32 6.96 10.09 -6.30
CA PHE A 32 5.89 11.04 -5.99
C PHE A 32 5.97 11.54 -4.54
N VAL A 33 6.16 10.64 -3.57
CA VAL A 33 6.20 11.02 -2.15
C VAL A 33 7.42 11.90 -1.85
N LEU A 34 8.58 11.59 -2.44
CA LEU A 34 9.79 12.40 -2.27
C LEU A 34 9.66 13.79 -2.90
N GLU A 35 8.98 13.91 -4.03
CA GLU A 35 8.75 15.18 -4.72
C GLU A 35 7.67 16.04 -4.05
N ASN A 36 6.60 15.42 -3.53
CA ASN A 36 5.38 16.14 -3.13
C ASN A 36 5.14 16.15 -1.61
N ASN A 37 5.85 15.34 -0.82
CA ASN A 37 5.67 15.20 0.63
C ASN A 37 4.26 14.81 1.10
N HIS A 38 3.44 14.24 0.22
CA HIS A 38 2.16 13.64 0.55
C HIS A 38 1.85 12.46 -0.38
N LEU A 39 0.82 11.69 -0.04
CA LEU A 39 0.36 10.58 -0.86
C LEU A 39 -0.44 11.07 -2.08
N PRO A 40 -0.42 10.33 -3.20
CA PRO A 40 -1.27 10.66 -4.34
C PRO A 40 -2.75 10.67 -3.92
N GLU A 41 -3.52 11.60 -4.47
CA GLU A 41 -4.96 11.83 -4.20
C GLU A 41 -5.30 12.35 -2.79
N ILE A 42 -4.33 12.33 -1.86
CA ILE A 42 -4.44 13.00 -0.57
C ILE A 42 -3.99 14.45 -0.75
N PRO A 43 -4.81 15.44 -0.35
CA PRO A 43 -4.41 16.83 -0.45
C PRO A 43 -3.20 17.11 0.44
N SER A 44 -2.35 18.02 0.00
CA SER A 44 -1.24 18.53 0.78
C SER A 44 -1.74 19.29 2.02
N ALA A 45 -0.88 19.42 3.04
CA ALA A 45 -1.20 20.20 4.23
C ALA A 45 -1.58 21.66 3.90
N ARG A 46 -0.96 22.23 2.86
CA ARG A 46 -1.28 23.58 2.37
C ARG A 46 -2.70 23.65 1.81
N GLU A 47 -3.07 22.72 0.94
CA GLU A 47 -4.42 22.69 0.35
C GLU A 47 -5.51 22.50 1.41
N VAL A 48 -5.26 21.66 2.43
CA VAL A 48 -6.18 21.47 3.56
C VAL A 48 -6.30 22.74 4.40
N ASN A 49 -5.20 23.46 4.64
CA ASN A 49 -5.22 24.71 5.40
C ASN A 49 -6.00 25.81 4.65
N ASP A 50 -5.81 25.90 3.34
CA ASP A 50 -6.38 27.00 2.54
C ASP A 50 -7.86 26.76 2.22
N ASN A 51 -8.28 25.50 2.02
CA ASN A 51 -9.63 25.16 1.52
C ASN A 51 -10.48 24.33 2.50
N GLY A 52 -9.90 23.88 3.62
CA GLY A 52 -10.50 22.85 4.46
C GLY A 52 -10.56 21.48 3.77
N ILE A 53 -11.27 20.54 4.38
CA ILE A 53 -11.47 19.20 3.78
C ILE A 53 -12.81 18.60 4.22
N SER A 54 -13.48 17.91 3.29
CA SER A 54 -14.64 17.08 3.62
C SER A 54 -14.20 15.83 4.37
N LEU A 55 -14.68 15.65 5.60
CA LEU A 55 -14.33 14.50 6.43
C LEU A 55 -14.67 13.17 5.75
N GLY A 56 -15.83 13.10 5.08
CA GLY A 56 -16.25 11.90 4.37
C GLY A 56 -15.37 11.57 3.17
N GLU A 57 -15.01 12.60 2.39
CA GLU A 57 -14.11 12.43 1.26
C GLU A 57 -12.71 11.99 1.71
N MET A 58 -12.19 12.61 2.76
CA MET A 58 -10.89 12.23 3.33
C MET A 58 -10.92 10.78 3.82
N ASN A 59 -11.99 10.37 4.50
CA ASN A 59 -12.10 9.01 5.01
C ASN A 59 -12.22 7.98 3.87
N ALA A 60 -12.96 8.28 2.80
CA ALA A 60 -13.00 7.42 1.61
C ALA A 60 -11.62 7.32 0.92
N LYS A 61 -10.90 8.45 0.79
CA LYS A 61 -9.53 8.46 0.27
C LYS A 61 -8.57 7.64 1.15
N LEU A 62 -8.65 7.78 2.47
CA LEU A 62 -7.82 7.01 3.41
C LEU A 62 -8.13 5.51 3.33
N LEU A 63 -9.40 5.12 3.22
CA LEU A 63 -9.78 3.71 3.02
C LEU A 63 -9.13 3.15 1.75
N LYS A 64 -9.20 3.89 0.63
CA LYS A 64 -8.53 3.50 -0.61
C LYS A 64 -7.03 3.28 -0.40
N LYS A 65 -6.36 4.17 0.33
CA LYS A 65 -4.91 4.03 0.63
C LYS A 65 -4.61 2.81 1.50
N ILE A 66 -5.48 2.47 2.45
CA ILE A 66 -5.35 1.25 3.27
C ILE A 66 -5.49 -0.01 2.41
N GLU A 67 -6.42 -0.02 1.46
CA GLU A 67 -6.61 -1.15 0.54
C GLU A 67 -5.41 -1.30 -0.41
N GLU A 68 -4.90 -0.19 -0.97
CA GLU A 68 -3.66 -0.16 -1.76
C GLU A 68 -2.45 -0.67 -0.95
N LEU A 69 -2.30 -0.22 0.30
CA LEU A 69 -1.27 -0.69 1.22
C LEU A 69 -1.36 -2.20 1.45
N THR A 70 -2.58 -2.71 1.66
CA THR A 70 -2.84 -4.14 1.86
C THR A 70 -2.41 -4.95 0.64
N LEU A 71 -2.67 -4.46 -0.58
CA LEU A 71 -2.17 -5.08 -1.80
C LEU A 71 -0.64 -5.11 -1.85
N TYR A 72 0.06 -4.00 -1.52
CA TYR A 72 1.52 -4.00 -1.48
C TYR A 72 2.07 -5.00 -0.45
N LEU A 73 1.44 -5.10 0.73
CA LEU A 73 1.84 -6.05 1.78
C LEU A 73 1.67 -7.51 1.33
N ILE A 74 0.57 -7.84 0.65
CA ILE A 74 0.35 -9.19 0.09
C ILE A 74 1.46 -9.56 -0.89
N ASP A 75 1.82 -8.64 -1.79
CA ASP A 75 2.89 -8.84 -2.77
C ASP A 75 4.26 -8.97 -2.13
N GLN A 76 4.53 -8.14 -1.12
CA GLN A 76 5.77 -8.20 -0.37
C GLN A 76 5.90 -9.53 0.38
N ASN A 77 4.82 -10.01 1.00
CA ASN A 77 4.80 -11.31 1.65
C ASN A 77 5.06 -12.47 0.66
N LYS A 78 4.46 -12.44 -0.53
CA LYS A 78 4.75 -13.42 -1.60
C LYS A 78 6.23 -13.42 -1.98
N THR A 79 6.82 -12.22 -2.12
CA THR A 79 8.24 -12.05 -2.44
C THR A 79 9.13 -12.61 -1.33
N ILE A 80 8.83 -12.31 -0.06
CA ILE A 80 9.56 -12.82 1.10
C ILE A 80 9.52 -14.35 1.15
N GLN A 81 8.34 -14.95 0.95
CA GLN A 81 8.19 -16.41 0.93
C GLN A 81 9.02 -17.04 -0.19
N GLU A 82 9.01 -16.45 -1.38
CA GLU A 82 9.79 -16.94 -2.52
C GLU A 82 11.30 -16.82 -2.27
N GLN A 83 11.75 -15.71 -1.70
CA GLN A 83 13.14 -15.53 -1.29
C GLN A 83 13.55 -16.58 -0.23
N GLY A 84 12.69 -16.83 0.77
CA GLY A 84 12.91 -17.87 1.78
C GLY A 84 13.11 -19.26 1.16
N ARG A 85 12.24 -19.66 0.21
CA ARG A 85 12.39 -20.94 -0.51
C ARG A 85 13.72 -21.03 -1.27
N ARG A 86 14.14 -19.94 -1.91
CA ARG A 86 15.42 -19.90 -2.65
C ARG A 86 16.62 -20.04 -1.70
N LEU A 87 16.58 -19.37 -0.56
CA LEU A 87 17.60 -19.48 0.48
C LEU A 87 17.71 -20.92 1.01
N ASP A 88 16.59 -21.60 1.25
CA ASP A 88 16.59 -23.00 1.68
C ASP A 88 17.24 -23.92 0.64
N ILE A 89 16.92 -23.73 -0.64
CA ILE A 89 17.50 -24.51 -1.75
C ILE A 89 19.01 -24.28 -1.83
N LEU A 90 19.46 -23.02 -1.76
CA LEU A 90 20.87 -22.68 -1.80
C LEU A 90 21.64 -23.27 -0.62
N THR A 91 21.07 -23.19 0.59
CA THR A 91 21.67 -23.73 1.82
C THR A 91 21.83 -25.25 1.72
N LYS A 92 20.80 -25.97 1.24
CA LYS A 92 20.89 -27.43 1.00
C LYS A 92 21.98 -27.79 -0.01
N LYS A 93 22.09 -27.02 -1.11
CA LYS A 93 23.15 -27.21 -2.12
C LYS A 93 24.54 -26.98 -1.52
N MET A 94 24.73 -25.92 -0.74
CA MET A 94 26.01 -25.62 -0.07
C MET A 94 26.43 -26.74 0.88
N ASN A 95 25.52 -27.26 1.70
CA ASN A 95 25.81 -28.36 2.62
C ASN A 95 26.20 -29.66 1.88
N LYS A 96 25.53 -29.96 0.76
CA LYS A 96 25.87 -31.12 -0.08
C LYS A 96 27.24 -31.00 -0.75
N MET A 97 27.69 -29.79 -1.05
CA MET A 97 29.04 -29.56 -1.59
C MET A 97 30.11 -29.69 -0.51
N LYS A 98 29.87 -29.14 0.68
CA LYS A 98 30.82 -29.22 1.82
C LYS A 98 30.96 -30.62 2.42
N GLY A 99 29.91 -31.45 2.38
CA GLY A 99 29.98 -32.85 2.84
C GLY A 99 30.55 -33.84 1.83
N LYS A 100 31.06 -33.36 0.69
CA LYS A 100 31.72 -34.17 -0.35
C LYS A 100 33.24 -33.96 -0.39
N GLU A 101 33.77 -33.06 0.43
CA GLU A 101 35.18 -32.90 0.75
C GLU A 101 35.50 -33.65 2.05
#